data_AF-A0A8J4UG46-F1
#
_entry.id   AF-A0A8J4UG46-F1
#
_cell.length_a   1.000
_cell.length_b   1.000
_cell.length_c   1.000
_cell.angle_alpha   90.00
_cell.angle_beta   90.00
_cell.angle_gamma   90.00
#
_symmetry.space_group_name_H-M   'P 1'
#
loop_
_entity.id
_entity.type
_entity.pdbx_description
1 polymer ?
#
loop_
_entity_poly.entity_id
_entity_poly.type
_entity_poly.pdbx_seq_one_letter_code
_entity_poly.pdbx_strand_id
1 'polypeptide(L)'
;MQSAGSPMALAVLLTLLSAAMDVKASGEYCHGWRDPQGAWRDGFQCPERYDAAEAIICCGKCELRYCCSSTEARLDQGTCDNDKKSREESGAGHDEGKNSGAEDTLNHQHE
;
A
#
# COMPACT_ATOMS: atom_id res chain seq x y z
N MET A 1 -20.73 36.06 36.01
CA MET A 1 -19.57 36.28 35.12
C MET A 1 -19.89 35.61 33.80
N GLN A 2 -20.31 36.35 32.77
CA GLN A 2 -20.57 35.82 31.43
C GLN A 2 -19.44 36.33 30.54
N SER A 3 -18.44 35.48 30.28
CA SER A 3 -17.41 35.77 29.30
C SER A 3 -18.06 35.68 27.92
N ALA A 4 -18.41 36.81 27.34
CA ALA A 4 -18.73 36.90 25.92
C ALA A 4 -17.46 36.57 25.15
N GLY A 5 -17.32 35.32 24.71
CA GLY A 5 -16.28 34.95 23.77
C GLY A 5 -16.50 35.74 22.49
N SER A 6 -15.58 36.66 22.19
CA SER A 6 -15.63 37.44 20.95
C SER A 6 -15.65 36.48 19.75
N PRO A 7 -16.62 36.56 18.82
CA PRO A 7 -16.70 35.66 17.67
C PRO A 7 -15.43 35.72 16.81
N MET A 8 -14.71 36.85 16.87
CA MET A 8 -13.41 37.04 16.22
C MET A 8 -12.32 36.15 16.83
N ALA A 9 -12.31 35.97 18.15
CA ALA A 9 -11.34 35.09 18.82
C ALA A 9 -11.57 33.63 18.44
N LEU A 10 -12.83 33.21 18.32
CA LEU A 10 -13.19 31.86 17.88
C LEU A 10 -12.80 31.63 16.41
N ALA A 11 -13.05 32.62 15.54
CA ALA A 11 -12.66 32.56 14.13
C ALA A 11 -11.14 32.50 13.94
N VAL A 12 -10.38 33.29 14.70
CA VAL A 12 -8.90 33.25 14.69
C VAL A 12 -8.38 31.91 15.19
N LEU A 13 -9.01 31.33 16.21
CA LEU A 13 -8.63 30.00 16.70
C LEU A 13 -8.89 28.94 15.62
N LEU A 14 -10.07 28.96 14.98
CA LEU A 14 -10.43 28.02 13.91
C LEU A 14 -9.48 28.10 12.71
N THR A 15 -9.11 29.31 12.27
CA THR A 15 -8.16 29.48 11.16
C THR A 15 -6.76 28.98 11.50
N LEU A 16 -6.29 29.22 12.72
CA LEU A 16 -5.01 28.68 13.22
C LEU A 16 -5.01 27.15 13.26
N LEU A 17 -6.12 26.51 13.68
CA LEU A 17 -6.24 25.05 13.67
C LEU A 17 -6.23 24.47 12.26
N SER A 18 -6.87 25.13 11.28
CA SER A 18 -6.90 24.64 9.90
C SER A 18 -5.55 24.75 9.16
N ALA A 19 -4.72 25.74 9.49
CA ALA A 19 -3.42 25.94 8.85
C ALA A 19 -2.37 24.86 9.20
N ALA A 20 -2.64 24.02 10.21
CA ALA A 20 -1.74 22.95 10.65
C ALA A 20 -1.99 21.59 9.97
N MET A 21 -3.03 21.49 9.13
CA MET A 21 -3.41 20.22 8.51
C MET A 21 -2.81 20.12 7.10
N ASP A 22 -1.56 19.67 7.02
CA ASP A 22 -0.99 19.20 5.76
C ASP A 22 -1.64 17.86 5.42
N VAL A 23 -2.79 17.90 4.75
CA VAL A 23 -3.43 16.70 4.20
C VAL A 23 -2.52 16.22 3.08
N LYS A 24 -1.63 15.29 3.43
CA LYS A 24 -0.87 14.53 2.45
C LYS A 24 -1.86 13.66 1.69
N ALA A 25 -2.37 14.18 0.57
CA ALA A 25 -3.14 13.39 -0.37
C ALA A 25 -2.26 12.21 -0.78
N SER A 26 -2.64 11.00 -0.37
CA SER A 26 -1.98 9.79 -0.87
C SER A 26 -2.21 9.77 -2.38
N GLY A 27 -1.15 9.57 -3.15
CA GLY A 27 -1.26 9.45 -4.60
C GLY A 27 -2.01 8.18 -5.01
N GLU A 28 -2.06 7.92 -6.29
CA GLU A 28 -2.63 6.71 -6.83
C GLU A 28 -1.80 5.49 -6.43
N TYR A 29 -2.47 4.34 -6.32
CA TYR A 29 -1.80 3.06 -6.22
C TYR A 29 -1.68 2.45 -7.62
N CYS A 30 -0.45 2.16 -8.06
CA CYS A 30 -0.24 1.34 -9.24
C CYS A 30 -0.38 -0.13 -8.85
N HIS A 31 -1.42 -0.80 -9.35
CA HIS A 31 -1.64 -2.23 -9.15
C HIS A 31 -0.52 -3.05 -9.78
N GLY A 32 -0.24 -4.22 -9.20
CA GLY A 32 0.73 -5.17 -9.76
C GLY A 32 0.33 -5.65 -11.15
N TRP A 33 1.31 -6.07 -11.94
CA TRP A 33 1.11 -6.46 -13.34
C TRP A 33 2.13 -7.50 -13.80
N ARG A 34 1.82 -8.19 -14.90
CA ARG A 34 2.82 -8.98 -15.64
C ARG A 34 3.48 -8.11 -16.72
N ASP A 35 4.79 -8.07 -16.71
CA ASP A 35 5.58 -7.37 -17.74
C ASP A 35 5.61 -8.15 -19.07
N PRO A 36 6.19 -7.61 -20.16
CA PRO A 36 6.25 -8.30 -21.45
C PRO A 36 7.05 -9.61 -21.44
N GLN A 37 7.88 -9.84 -20.41
CA GLN A 37 8.62 -11.07 -20.20
C GLN A 37 7.80 -12.09 -19.38
N GLY A 38 6.58 -11.74 -18.97
CA GLY A 38 5.69 -12.56 -18.16
C GLY A 38 5.99 -12.52 -16.66
N ALA A 39 7.00 -11.76 -16.23
CA ALA A 39 7.38 -11.67 -14.84
C ALA A 39 6.39 -10.79 -14.06
N TRP A 40 6.07 -11.21 -12.84
CA TRP A 40 5.20 -10.45 -11.95
C TRP A 40 5.94 -9.23 -11.38
N ARG A 41 5.29 -8.08 -11.46
CA ARG A 41 5.73 -6.80 -10.87
C ARG A 41 4.76 -6.46 -9.75
N ASP A 42 5.29 -6.25 -8.55
CA ASP A 42 4.48 -5.84 -7.42
C ASP A 42 3.95 -4.41 -7.60
N GLY A 43 2.76 -4.16 -7.05
CA GLY A 43 2.17 -2.83 -7.05
C GLY A 43 2.86 -1.90 -6.04
N PHE A 44 2.74 -0.60 -6.27
CA PHE A 44 3.39 0.44 -5.47
C PHE A 44 2.50 1.66 -5.29
N GLN A 45 2.71 2.36 -4.18
CA GLN A 45 2.01 3.59 -3.84
C GLN A 45 2.77 4.78 -4.42
N CYS A 46 2.09 5.64 -5.18
CA CYS A 46 2.67 6.90 -5.63
C CYS A 46 2.54 8.01 -4.56
N PRO A 47 3.53 8.91 -4.44
CA PRO A 47 4.88 8.79 -5.00
C PRO A 47 5.69 7.71 -4.26
N GLU A 48 6.63 7.04 -4.93
CA GLU A 48 7.57 6.15 -4.26
C GLU A 48 8.62 6.96 -3.46
N ARG A 49 9.47 6.25 -2.70
CA ARG A 49 10.45 6.85 -1.78
C ARG A 49 11.43 7.85 -2.42
N TYR A 50 11.68 7.72 -3.72
CA TYR A 50 12.64 8.54 -4.46
C TYR A 50 12.01 9.36 -5.58
N ASP A 51 10.68 9.34 -5.68
CA ASP A 51 9.96 10.17 -6.64
C ASP A 51 9.82 11.60 -6.13
N ALA A 52 9.55 12.52 -7.05
CA ALA A 52 9.14 13.88 -6.70
C ALA A 52 7.80 13.86 -5.94
N ALA A 53 7.57 14.81 -5.05
CA ALA A 53 6.37 14.84 -4.20
C ALA A 53 5.07 14.95 -5.01
N GLU A 54 5.13 15.56 -6.19
CA GLU A 54 4.04 15.73 -7.14
C GLU A 54 3.79 14.52 -8.04
N ALA A 55 4.64 13.48 -7.99
CA ALA A 55 4.48 12.26 -8.78
C ALA A 55 3.39 11.36 -8.19
N ILE A 56 2.17 11.89 -8.08
CA ILE A 56 1.05 11.26 -7.38
C ILE A 56 0.13 10.44 -8.30
N ILE A 57 0.43 10.34 -9.60
CA ILE A 57 -0.43 9.71 -10.60
C ILE A 57 0.21 8.39 -11.08
N CYS A 58 -0.57 7.33 -11.22
CA CYS A 58 -0.13 6.10 -11.87
C CYS A 58 -0.19 6.27 -13.39
N CYS A 59 0.97 6.24 -14.03
CA CYS A 59 1.13 6.57 -15.44
C CYS A 59 1.69 5.41 -16.26
N GLY A 60 1.59 5.54 -17.58
CA GLY A 60 2.23 4.63 -18.54
C GLY A 60 1.27 3.71 -19.27
N LYS A 61 1.62 2.42 -19.33
CA LYS A 61 0.87 1.36 -20.04
C LYS A 61 0.68 0.16 -19.13
N CYS A 62 -0.21 -0.76 -19.49
CA CYS A 62 -0.48 -1.97 -18.70
C CYS A 62 0.79 -2.76 -18.33
N GLU A 63 1.78 -2.79 -19.23
CA GLU A 63 3.04 -3.53 -19.08
C GLU A 63 4.20 -2.70 -18.48
N LEU A 64 4.03 -1.39 -18.31
CA LEU A 64 5.03 -0.48 -17.75
C LEU A 64 4.35 0.66 -16.98
N ARG A 65 4.30 0.51 -15.66
CA ARG A 65 3.66 1.45 -14.74
C ARG A 65 4.72 2.23 -13.97
N TYR A 66 4.51 3.53 -13.78
CA TYR A 66 5.42 4.40 -13.03
C TYR A 66 4.65 5.59 -12.43
N CYS A 67 5.17 6.19 -11.37
CA CYS A 67 4.60 7.41 -10.80
C CYS A 67 4.95 8.64 -11.64
N CYS A 68 3.98 9.51 -11.90
CA CYS A 68 4.21 10.76 -12.60
C CYS A 68 3.26 11.89 -12.12
N SER A 69 3.47 13.11 -12.63
CA SER A 69 2.64 14.29 -12.32
C SER A 69 1.74 14.75 -13.48
N SER A 70 1.83 14.09 -14.65
CA SER A 70 1.05 14.42 -15.85
C SER A 70 -0.25 13.61 -15.91
N THR A 71 -1.38 14.32 -15.96
CA THR A 71 -2.70 13.71 -16.15
C THR A 71 -2.90 13.10 -17.52
N GLU A 72 -2.18 13.60 -18.54
CA GLU A 72 -2.22 13.07 -19.91
C GLU A 72 -1.57 11.70 -20.02
N ALA A 73 -0.59 11.41 -19.16
CA ALA A 73 0.10 10.13 -19.10
C ALA A 73 -0.57 9.11 -18.16
N ARG A 74 -1.66 9.49 -17.48
CA ARG A 74 -2.37 8.65 -16.52
C ARG A 74 -2.84 7.35 -17.18
N LEU A 75 -2.54 6.23 -16.54
CA LEU A 75 -2.97 4.92 -16.99
C LEU A 75 -4.36 4.60 -16.42
N ASP A 76 -5.33 4.30 -17.28
CA ASP A 76 -6.60 3.69 -16.86
C ASP A 76 -6.39 2.20 -16.58
N GLN A 77 -5.99 1.90 -15.34
CA GLN A 77 -5.63 0.55 -14.92
C GLN A 77 -6.80 -0.45 -15.02
N GLY A 78 -8.05 0.01 -14.99
CA GLY A 78 -9.24 -0.86 -15.12
C GLY A 78 -9.41 -1.47 -16.51
N THR A 79 -8.65 -0.98 -17.50
CA THR A 79 -8.64 -1.50 -18.88
C THR A 79 -7.57 -2.58 -19.10
N CYS A 80 -6.69 -2.80 -18.13
CA CYS A 80 -5.64 -3.80 -18.21
C CYS A 80 -6.14 -5.19 -17.80
N ASP A 81 -5.69 -6.23 -18.50
CA ASP A 81 -6.01 -7.64 -18.22
C ASP A 81 -4.83 -8.40 -17.57
N ASN A 82 -3.66 -7.76 -17.49
CA ASN A 82 -2.41 -8.31 -16.98
C ASN A 82 -2.18 -8.09 -15.47
N ASP A 83 -3.22 -7.74 -14.71
CA ASP A 83 -3.17 -7.34 -13.29
C ASP A 83 -3.52 -8.47 -12.30
N LYS A 84 -3.83 -9.67 -12.79
CA LYS A 84 -4.23 -10.82 -11.96
C LYS A 84 -3.06 -11.76 -11.68
N LYS A 85 -2.70 -11.91 -10.41
CA LYS A 85 -1.81 -12.98 -9.95
C LYS A 85 -2.60 -14.29 -10.01
N SER A 86 -2.18 -15.24 -10.85
CA SER A 86 -2.77 -16.58 -10.85
C SER A 86 -2.61 -17.17 -9.44
N ARG A 87 -3.70 -17.69 -8.87
CA ARG A 87 -3.74 -18.27 -7.51
C ARG A 87 -2.77 -19.44 -7.30
N GLU A 88 -2.17 -19.94 -8.36
CA GLU A 88 -1.33 -21.14 -8.39
C GLU A 88 0.03 -20.94 -7.70
N GLU A 89 0.47 -19.69 -7.48
CA GLU A 89 1.80 -19.39 -6.93
C GLU A 89 1.81 -19.08 -5.42
N SER A 90 0.66 -19.20 -4.75
CA SER A 90 0.52 -18.94 -3.30
C SER A 90 0.73 -20.19 -2.42
N GLY A 91 1.17 -21.31 -3.01
CA GLY A 91 1.22 -22.62 -2.37
C GLY A 91 2.62 -23.17 -2.10
N ALA A 92 3.58 -22.34 -1.70
CA ALA A 92 4.86 -22.81 -1.16
C ALA A 92 4.85 -22.60 0.36
N GLY A 93 4.69 -23.71 1.08
CA GLY A 93 4.42 -23.78 2.51
C GLY A 93 5.52 -23.25 3.41
N HIS A 94 5.08 -22.73 4.55
CA HIS A 94 5.92 -22.52 5.72
C HIS A 94 5.98 -23.84 6.48
N ASP A 95 6.93 -24.72 6.13
CA ASP A 95 7.21 -25.92 6.90
C ASP A 95 7.92 -25.52 8.21
N GLU A 96 7.16 -25.31 9.29
CA GLU A 96 7.72 -25.25 10.64
C GLU A 96 8.08 -26.67 11.13
N GLY A 97 9.25 -27.15 10.73
CA GLY A 97 9.88 -28.32 11.34
C GLY A 97 10.65 -27.96 12.61
N LYS A 98 9.95 -27.80 13.75
CA LYS A 98 10.59 -27.80 15.07
C LYS A 98 10.72 -29.23 15.57
N ASN A 99 11.90 -29.83 15.42
CA ASN A 99 12.30 -30.95 16.27
C ASN A 99 13.35 -30.47 17.26
N SER A 100 12.92 -30.27 18.50
CA SER A 100 13.78 -30.11 19.66
C SER A 100 13.20 -30.93 20.80
N GLY A 101 13.97 -31.88 21.32
CA GLY A 101 13.76 -32.48 22.64
C GLY A 101 13.64 -34.00 22.62
N ALA A 102 14.79 -34.66 22.78
CA ALA A 102 14.81 -35.95 23.46
C ALA A 102 14.40 -35.73 24.93
N GLU A 103 13.55 -36.61 25.49
CA GLU A 103 13.72 -37.22 26.82
C GLU A 103 12.59 -38.22 27.12
N ASP A 104 13.02 -39.47 27.29
CA ASP A 104 12.57 -40.52 28.22
C ASP A 104 11.22 -40.35 28.94
N THR A 105 10.29 -41.30 28.73
CA THR A 105 9.68 -42.03 29.86
C THR A 105 9.05 -43.36 29.38
N LEU A 106 9.66 -44.44 29.87
CA LEU A 106 9.14 -45.79 30.05
C LEU A 106 7.74 -45.84 30.73
N ASN A 107 6.67 -46.35 30.08
CA ASN A 107 5.77 -47.36 30.70
C ASN A 107 4.69 -47.97 29.77
N HIS A 108 4.64 -49.30 29.78
CA HIS A 108 3.49 -50.21 29.80
C HIS A 108 2.29 -50.18 28.80
N GLN A 109 2.14 -51.35 28.15
CA GLN A 109 0.93 -52.20 28.05
C GLN A 109 -0.22 -51.75 27.12
N HIS A 110 -0.44 -52.49 26.01
CA HIS A 110 -1.50 -53.52 25.89
C HIS A 110 -1.53 -54.14 24.48
N GLU A 111 -1.74 -55.46 24.47
CA GLU A 111 -2.17 -56.39 23.40
C GLU A 111 -1.19 -56.77 22.27
#